data_AF-A0A0W0WI19-F1
#
_entry.id   AF-A0A0W0WI19-F1
#
_cell.length_a   1.000
_cell.length_b   1.000
_cell.length_c   1.000
_cell.angle_alpha   90.00
_cell.angle_beta   90.00
_cell.angle_gamma   90.00
#
_symmetry.space_group_name_H-M   'P 1'
#
loop_
_entity.id
_entity.type
_entity.pdbx_description
1 polymer ?
#
loop_
_entity_poly.entity_id
_entity_poly.type
_entity_poly.pdbx_seq_one_letter_code
_entity_poly.pdbx_strand_id
1 'polypeptide(L)'
;MSPIGRICFRGDDRKPKTIFNTGFEKREVISERLFDKIKQIYKEHIQTQPFEPKKFIKAVEDIRELVASDASFDLVQEFSNLNEFVYEGWLAKILFSHKKNRLVVASDDEIKDIKKGIYSPFESHQLVSVSKRFKTAALFPIPSEVDEDFTRDNTYIYAVYLREGYDVHMQGVVSSLLNASTSKEEVVKAFKKANSHLSAKKLEHHIQNILHAEKISNMDIKEAMLMYIEEIVTKNISSEDIIAAVPIRRQFQLTNEGFLSGTFQLENDVQMNIDCELDKKTIKQVESFLKKEIKLNHKAKLPEPEEGYYEGFRLEMA
;
A
#
# COMPACT_ATOMS: atom_id res chain seq x y z
N MET A 1 -8.60 -2.13 13.57
CA MET A 1 -9.04 -2.83 12.34
C MET A 1 -9.73 -4.12 12.75
N SER A 2 -10.20 -4.97 11.82
CA SER A 2 -10.77 -6.26 12.19
C SER A 2 -9.67 -7.28 12.49
N PRO A 3 -9.83 -8.17 13.48
CA PRO A 3 -8.86 -9.24 13.73
C PRO A 3 -8.87 -10.24 12.57
N ILE A 4 -7.75 -10.37 11.86
CA ILE A 4 -7.59 -11.28 10.71
C ILE A 4 -6.96 -12.60 11.17
N GLY A 5 -5.82 -12.51 11.87
CA GLY A 5 -5.09 -13.65 12.44
C GLY A 5 -4.66 -14.70 11.41
N ARG A 6 -3.90 -14.31 10.39
CA ARG A 6 -3.46 -15.24 9.32
C ARG A 6 -2.10 -14.89 8.72
N ILE A 7 -1.53 -15.85 8.01
CA ILE A 7 -0.37 -15.63 7.13
C ILE A 7 -0.83 -14.97 5.83
N CYS A 8 -0.08 -13.94 5.43
CA CYS A 8 -0.22 -13.20 4.19
C CYS A 8 1.17 -12.98 3.56
N PHE A 9 1.18 -12.43 2.35
CA PHE A 9 2.38 -12.22 1.56
C PHE A 9 2.44 -10.80 1.03
N ARG A 10 3.62 -10.19 1.05
CA ARG A 10 3.83 -8.85 0.52
C ARG A 10 5.04 -8.82 -0.40
N GLY A 11 4.85 -8.35 -1.62
CA GLY A 11 5.95 -8.01 -2.50
C GLY A 11 6.51 -6.62 -2.16
N ASP A 12 7.83 -6.50 -2.05
CA ASP A 12 8.49 -5.22 -1.72
C ASP A 12 9.91 -5.19 -2.32
N ASP A 13 10.45 -4.00 -2.57
CA ASP A 13 11.78 -3.79 -3.15
C ASP A 13 12.87 -3.59 -2.07
N ARG A 14 12.47 -3.25 -0.84
CA ARG A 14 13.39 -3.10 0.29
C ARG A 14 13.98 -4.45 0.68
N LYS A 15 15.21 -4.42 1.18
CA LYS A 15 15.96 -5.63 1.58
C LYS A 15 15.45 -6.20 2.91
N PRO A 16 15.54 -7.53 3.11
CA PRO A 16 15.07 -8.19 4.32
C PRO A 16 15.69 -7.63 5.59
N LYS A 17 17.00 -7.33 5.58
CA LYS A 17 17.68 -6.69 6.72
C LYS A 17 17.03 -5.39 7.18
N THR A 18 16.50 -4.59 6.26
CA THR A 18 15.78 -3.35 6.61
C THR A 18 14.43 -3.68 7.20
N ILE A 19 13.64 -4.49 6.49
CA ILE A 19 12.26 -4.81 6.85
C ILE A 19 12.16 -5.63 8.14
N PHE A 20 13.06 -6.57 8.39
CA PHE A 20 13.09 -7.35 9.63
C PHE A 20 13.37 -6.48 10.84
N ASN A 21 14.11 -5.37 10.68
CA ASN A 21 14.39 -4.46 11.78
C ASN A 21 13.26 -3.46 12.03
N THR A 22 12.64 -2.95 10.96
CA THR A 22 11.68 -1.84 11.06
C THR A 22 10.22 -2.27 11.00
N GLY A 23 9.94 -3.50 10.55
CA GLY A 23 8.60 -3.88 10.13
C GLY A 23 8.17 -3.19 8.83
N PHE A 24 6.88 -3.34 8.51
CA PHE A 24 6.21 -2.53 7.50
C PHE A 24 5.43 -1.42 8.20
N GLU A 25 5.94 -0.20 8.10
CA GLU A 25 5.26 0.97 8.62
C GLU A 25 4.57 1.74 7.49
N LYS A 26 3.46 2.38 7.82
CA LYS A 26 2.87 3.44 7.01
C LYS A 26 3.93 4.53 6.83
N ARG A 27 4.15 4.96 5.60
CA ARG A 27 5.10 6.04 5.33
C ARG A 27 4.43 7.39 5.60
N GLU A 28 5.08 8.27 6.36
CA GLU A 28 4.71 9.69 6.43
C GLU A 28 5.18 10.35 5.13
N VAL A 29 4.35 10.26 4.10
CA VAL A 29 4.74 10.71 2.76
C VAL A 29 3.61 11.55 2.18
N ILE A 30 4.01 12.67 1.60
CA ILE A 30 3.21 13.42 0.65
C ILE A 30 3.66 13.01 -0.77
N SER A 31 2.73 12.95 -1.72
CA SER A 31 3.08 12.65 -3.12
C SER A 31 4.06 13.69 -3.70
N GLU A 32 4.77 13.35 -4.79
CA GLU A 32 5.57 14.31 -5.54
C GLU A 32 4.73 15.50 -6.02
N ARG A 33 3.50 15.24 -6.48
CA ARG A 33 2.54 16.26 -6.89
C ARG A 33 2.21 17.23 -5.75
N LEU A 34 1.92 16.71 -4.56
CA LEU A 34 1.64 17.54 -3.38
C LEU A 34 2.90 18.29 -2.92
N PHE A 35 4.06 17.65 -2.95
CA PHE A 35 5.34 18.28 -2.62
C PHE A 35 5.65 19.46 -3.54
N ASP A 36 5.52 19.28 -4.85
CA ASP A 36 5.73 20.33 -5.84
C ASP A 36 4.76 21.49 -5.66
N LYS A 37 3.50 21.16 -5.35
CA LYS A 37 2.48 22.18 -5.08
C LYS A 37 2.79 22.98 -3.81
N ILE A 38 3.22 22.32 -2.74
CA ILE A 38 3.67 22.96 -1.49
C ILE A 38 4.89 23.85 -1.77
N LYS A 39 5.86 23.37 -2.56
CA LYS A 39 7.05 24.13 -2.97
C LYS A 39 6.67 25.38 -3.78
N GLN A 40 5.71 25.25 -4.71
CA GLN A 40 5.18 26.36 -5.49
C GLN A 40 4.59 27.43 -4.58
N ILE A 41 3.68 27.06 -3.68
CA ILE A 41 3.00 27.99 -2.75
C ILE A 41 4.03 28.70 -1.86
N TYR A 42 4.99 27.96 -1.34
CA TYR A 42 6.04 28.52 -0.49
C TYR A 42 6.87 29.56 -1.24
N LYS A 43 7.25 29.26 -2.49
CA LYS A 43 7.99 30.21 -3.33
C LYS A 43 7.15 31.43 -3.71
N GLU A 44 5.89 31.23 -4.10
CA GLU A 44 5.01 32.28 -4.62
C GLU A 44 4.49 33.23 -3.56
N HIS A 45 4.35 32.77 -2.31
CA HIS A 45 3.71 33.53 -1.26
C HIS A 45 4.60 33.81 -0.07
N ILE A 46 5.48 32.88 0.35
CA ILE A 46 6.26 33.05 1.59
C ILE A 46 7.62 33.72 1.28
N GLN A 47 8.24 33.40 0.15
CA GLN A 47 9.54 33.95 -0.23
C GLN A 47 9.46 35.29 -1.01
N THR A 48 8.32 35.61 -1.58
CA THR A 48 8.09 36.86 -2.33
C THR A 48 7.63 37.97 -1.39
N GLN A 49 8.08 39.20 -1.66
CA GLN A 49 7.63 40.40 -0.96
C GLN A 49 6.96 41.36 -1.96
N PRO A 50 5.85 42.02 -1.58
CA PRO A 50 5.18 41.96 -0.27
C PRO A 50 4.34 40.69 -0.08
N PHE A 51 4.29 40.16 1.16
CA PHE A 51 3.41 39.05 1.53
C PHE A 51 1.93 39.44 1.37
N GLU A 52 1.15 38.61 0.68
CA GLU A 52 -0.28 38.84 0.44
C GLU A 52 -1.14 37.76 1.13
N PRO A 53 -1.61 37.98 2.38
CA PRO A 53 -2.29 36.97 3.19
C PRO A 53 -3.52 36.35 2.51
N LYS A 54 -4.33 37.15 1.80
CA LYS A 54 -5.54 36.67 1.13
C LYS A 54 -5.23 35.70 -0.02
N LYS A 55 -4.17 35.97 -0.78
CA LYS A 55 -3.73 35.06 -1.85
C LYS A 55 -3.14 33.77 -1.27
N PHE A 56 -2.36 33.89 -0.19
CA PHE A 56 -1.81 32.75 0.52
C PHE A 56 -2.90 31.81 1.07
N ILE A 57 -3.90 32.35 1.78
CA ILE A 57 -5.01 31.54 2.32
C ILE A 57 -5.74 30.81 1.19
N LYS A 58 -6.04 31.50 0.08
CA LYS A 58 -6.68 30.88 -1.08
C LYS A 58 -5.83 29.73 -1.66
N ALA A 59 -4.52 29.95 -1.82
CA ALA A 59 -3.61 28.92 -2.32
C ALA A 59 -3.54 27.71 -1.38
N VAL A 60 -3.67 27.92 -0.06
CA VAL A 60 -3.74 26.83 0.93
C VAL A 60 -5.08 26.08 0.87
N GLU A 61 -6.19 26.79 0.66
CA GLU A 61 -7.49 26.16 0.42
C GLU A 61 -7.47 25.29 -0.84
N ASP A 62 -6.84 25.77 -1.91
CA ASP A 62 -6.70 25.07 -3.19
C ASP A 62 -5.91 23.75 -3.07
N ILE A 63 -5.05 23.60 -2.04
CA ILE A 63 -4.33 22.33 -1.80
C ILE A 63 -5.03 21.41 -0.81
N ARG A 64 -6.17 21.79 -0.21
CA ARG A 64 -6.86 20.95 0.76
C ARG A 64 -7.29 19.60 0.17
N GLU A 65 -7.78 19.60 -1.06
CA GLU A 65 -8.15 18.39 -1.80
C GLU A 65 -6.93 17.53 -2.12
N LEU A 66 -5.82 18.17 -2.48
CA LEU A 66 -4.54 17.50 -2.69
C LEU A 66 -4.02 16.89 -1.39
N VAL A 67 -4.08 17.59 -0.26
CA VAL A 67 -3.68 17.02 1.05
C VAL A 67 -4.53 15.79 1.38
N ALA A 68 -5.84 15.84 1.19
CA ALA A 68 -6.73 14.72 1.47
C ALA A 68 -6.42 13.45 0.65
N SER A 69 -6.00 13.62 -0.61
CA SER A 69 -5.73 12.53 -1.54
C SER A 69 -4.27 12.07 -1.55
N ASP A 70 -3.33 12.99 -1.36
CA ASP A 70 -1.90 12.79 -1.62
C ASP A 70 -1.04 12.83 -0.35
N ALA A 71 -1.61 13.09 0.82
CA ALA A 71 -0.89 13.00 2.10
C ALA A 71 -1.27 11.74 2.88
N SER A 72 -0.40 11.38 3.82
CA SER A 72 -0.71 10.36 4.82
C SER A 72 -1.91 10.79 5.69
N PHE A 73 -2.73 9.84 6.16
CA PHE A 73 -3.89 10.16 7.01
C PHE A 73 -3.55 11.01 8.25
N ASP A 74 -2.35 10.87 8.82
CA ASP A 74 -1.97 11.63 10.01
C ASP A 74 -1.65 13.08 9.64
N LEU A 75 -1.06 13.32 8.47
CA LEU A 75 -0.88 14.65 7.90
C LEU A 75 -2.21 15.28 7.49
N VAL A 76 -3.17 14.51 6.98
CA VAL A 76 -4.54 14.98 6.72
C VAL A 76 -5.21 15.43 8.00
N GLN A 77 -5.12 14.62 9.07
CA GLN A 77 -5.65 14.97 10.39
C GLN A 77 -4.96 16.20 10.98
N GLU A 78 -3.62 16.28 10.90
CA GLU A 78 -2.87 17.46 11.33
C GLU A 78 -3.35 18.69 10.56
N PHE A 79 -3.37 18.65 9.23
CA PHE A 79 -3.79 19.75 8.37
C PHE A 79 -5.23 20.20 8.63
N SER A 80 -6.15 19.27 8.83
CA SER A 80 -7.57 19.56 9.10
C SER A 80 -7.80 20.26 10.45
N ASN A 81 -6.87 20.08 11.40
CA ASN A 81 -6.92 20.70 12.72
C ASN A 81 -6.08 21.98 12.82
N LEU A 82 -5.41 22.39 11.75
CA LEU A 82 -4.62 23.63 11.75
C LEU A 82 -5.53 24.85 11.81
N ASN A 83 -5.08 25.82 12.60
CA ASN A 83 -5.61 27.17 12.53
C ASN A 83 -5.05 27.85 11.26
N GLU A 84 -5.86 28.70 10.61
CA GLU A 84 -5.50 29.45 9.41
C GLU A 84 -4.18 30.25 9.53
N PHE A 85 -3.83 30.67 10.74
CA PHE A 85 -2.58 31.40 11.02
C PHE A 85 -1.33 30.51 11.10
N VAL A 86 -1.47 29.19 11.05
CA VAL A 86 -0.37 28.23 11.30
C VAL A 86 0.02 27.45 10.03
N TYR A 87 -0.68 27.67 8.91
CA TYR A 87 -0.38 26.98 7.65
C TYR A 87 1.05 27.21 7.14
N GLU A 88 1.61 28.41 7.31
CA GLU A 88 3.01 28.68 6.94
C GLU A 88 3.97 27.75 7.69
N GLY A 89 3.78 27.60 9.00
CA GLY A 89 4.59 26.72 9.84
C GLY A 89 4.46 25.26 9.45
N TRP A 90 3.26 24.84 9.03
CA TRP A 90 3.03 23.47 8.54
C TRP A 90 3.69 23.24 7.17
N LEU A 91 3.52 24.14 6.20
CA LEU A 91 4.18 24.03 4.89
C LEU A 91 5.70 24.00 5.04
N ALA A 92 6.25 24.86 5.91
CA ALA A 92 7.66 24.83 6.27
C ALA A 92 8.03 23.47 6.90
N LYS A 93 7.28 23.00 7.90
CA LYS A 93 7.52 21.69 8.53
C LYS A 93 7.60 20.58 7.47
N ILE A 94 6.67 20.53 6.52
CA ILE A 94 6.62 19.53 5.44
C ILE A 94 7.81 19.66 4.48
N LEU A 95 8.20 20.88 4.10
CA LEU A 95 9.38 21.12 3.25
C LEU A 95 10.70 20.79 3.96
N PHE A 96 10.74 20.88 5.30
CA PHE A 96 11.97 20.77 6.09
C PHE A 96 12.07 19.50 6.94
N SER A 97 11.03 18.66 6.99
CA SER A 97 11.03 17.39 7.72
C SER A 97 11.81 16.31 6.96
N HIS A 98 13.14 16.29 7.12
CA HIS A 98 13.80 15.03 7.52
C HIS A 98 15.24 15.09 8.10
N LYS A 99 15.87 16.24 8.37
CA LYS A 99 17.18 16.24 9.05
C LYS A 99 17.33 17.34 10.10
N LYS A 100 17.05 16.99 11.37
CA LYS A 100 17.58 17.62 12.60
C LYS A 100 17.08 19.02 13.00
N ASN A 101 15.80 19.21 13.31
CA ASN A 101 15.28 20.32 14.17
C ASN A 101 15.92 21.71 13.97
N ARG A 102 16.34 22.06 12.75
CA ARG A 102 16.95 23.35 12.43
C ARG A 102 16.37 23.80 11.11
N LEU A 103 15.53 24.82 11.18
CA LEU A 103 15.12 25.65 10.05
C LEU A 103 16.36 26.37 9.54
N VAL A 104 17.04 25.77 8.56
CA VAL A 104 18.04 26.47 7.74
C VAL A 104 17.69 26.22 6.28
N VAL A 105 17.67 27.30 5.51
CA VAL A 105 17.35 27.35 4.08
C VAL A 105 18.29 26.40 3.34
N ALA A 106 17.75 25.32 2.83
CA ALA A 106 18.48 24.35 2.03
C ALA A 106 18.58 24.83 0.58
N SER A 107 19.79 24.77 0.01
CA SER A 107 20.06 25.03 -1.42
C SER A 107 19.47 23.92 -2.31
N ASP A 108 19.31 24.16 -3.61
CA ASP A 108 18.76 23.17 -4.57
C ASP A 108 19.54 21.84 -4.59
N ASP A 109 20.82 21.83 -4.19
CA ASP A 109 21.62 20.61 -4.07
C ASP A 109 21.32 19.79 -2.81
N GLU A 110 20.77 20.40 -1.75
CA GLU A 110 20.32 19.69 -0.53
C GLU A 110 18.94 19.03 -0.70
N ILE A 111 18.17 19.44 -1.73
CA ILE A 111 16.87 18.85 -2.09
C ILE A 111 17.01 17.43 -2.68
N LYS A 112 18.18 17.07 -3.23
CA LYS A 112 18.43 15.70 -3.76
C LYS A 112 18.33 14.61 -2.68
N ASP A 113 18.61 14.94 -1.42
CA ASP A 113 18.48 14.03 -0.28
C ASP A 113 17.02 13.88 0.20
N ILE A 114 16.14 14.85 -0.12
CA ILE A 114 14.70 14.86 0.22
C ILE A 114 13.90 13.86 -0.65
N LYS A 115 14.41 13.52 -1.85
CA LYS A 115 13.80 12.52 -2.75
C LYS A 115 13.66 11.10 -2.16
N LYS A 116 14.26 10.82 -1.00
CA LYS A 116 14.05 9.55 -0.27
C LYS A 116 12.67 9.44 0.40
N GLY A 117 11.84 10.49 0.33
CA GLY A 117 10.47 10.53 0.85
C GLY A 117 9.41 10.94 -0.17
N ILE A 118 9.73 10.91 -1.48
CA ILE A 118 8.86 11.34 -2.57
C ILE A 118 8.76 10.18 -3.57
N TYR A 119 7.57 9.62 -3.78
CA TYR A 119 7.38 8.40 -4.59
C TYR A 119 6.16 8.46 -5.53
N SER A 120 6.28 7.71 -6.63
CA SER A 120 5.36 7.60 -7.80
C SER A 120 4.04 6.87 -7.43
N PRO A 121 2.93 7.05 -8.18
CA PRO A 121 1.55 7.04 -7.65
C PRO A 121 0.92 5.66 -7.35
N PHE A 122 1.67 4.55 -7.37
CA PHE A 122 1.11 3.19 -7.30
C PHE A 122 1.33 2.42 -6.00
N GLU A 123 1.99 2.97 -4.98
CA GLU A 123 1.94 2.33 -3.66
C GLU A 123 0.65 2.81 -2.96
N SER A 124 -0.09 1.92 -2.30
CA SER A 124 -1.12 2.36 -1.35
C SER A 124 -0.38 3.00 -0.15
N HIS A 125 -0.04 4.29 -0.23
CA HIS A 125 0.92 4.94 0.69
C HIS A 125 0.32 5.21 2.07
N GLN A 126 -0.99 5.04 2.25
CA GLN A 126 -1.66 5.22 3.53
C GLN A 126 -1.77 3.92 4.34
N LEU A 127 -1.60 2.75 3.71
CA LEU A 127 -1.82 1.44 4.30
C LEU A 127 -0.86 0.39 3.74
N VAL A 128 -0.36 -0.49 4.60
CA VAL A 128 0.39 -1.67 4.18
C VAL A 128 -0.58 -2.67 3.54
N SER A 129 -0.53 -2.80 2.22
CA SER A 129 -1.23 -3.86 1.50
C SER A 129 -0.43 -5.16 1.49
N VAL A 130 -1.14 -6.28 1.66
CA VAL A 130 -0.63 -7.65 1.54
C VAL A 130 -1.66 -8.51 0.82
N SER A 131 -1.22 -9.59 0.17
CA SER A 131 -2.11 -10.58 -0.42
C SER A 131 -2.27 -11.81 0.45
N LYS A 132 -3.45 -12.44 0.38
CA LYS A 132 -3.68 -13.79 0.91
C LYS A 132 -2.95 -14.87 0.11
N ARG A 133 -2.65 -14.59 -1.17
CA ARG A 133 -2.06 -15.53 -2.11
C ARG A 133 -0.60 -15.16 -2.38
N PHE A 134 0.27 -16.15 -2.23
CA PHE A 134 1.69 -15.98 -2.52
C PHE A 134 1.95 -15.51 -3.96
N LYS A 135 1.27 -16.13 -4.94
CA LYS A 135 1.43 -15.79 -6.36
C LYS A 135 1.00 -14.38 -6.72
N THR A 136 -0.06 -13.87 -6.10
CA THR A 136 -0.49 -12.48 -6.29
C THR A 136 0.57 -11.53 -5.73
N ALA A 137 1.04 -11.74 -4.49
CA ALA A 137 2.13 -10.94 -3.91
C ALA A 137 3.43 -10.99 -4.73
N ALA A 138 3.66 -12.07 -5.47
CA ALA A 138 4.81 -12.23 -6.35
C ALA A 138 4.80 -11.25 -7.53
N LEU A 139 3.68 -10.62 -7.86
CA LEU A 139 3.57 -9.63 -8.93
C LEU A 139 3.77 -8.17 -8.44
N PHE A 140 3.88 -7.95 -7.13
CA PHE A 140 4.03 -6.61 -6.54
C PHE A 140 5.45 -6.32 -6.03
N PRO A 141 5.94 -5.07 -6.05
CA PRO A 141 5.23 -3.89 -6.55
C PRO A 141 5.22 -3.87 -8.08
N ILE A 142 4.07 -3.48 -8.63
CA ILE A 142 3.90 -3.19 -10.05
C ILE A 142 4.78 -1.98 -10.38
N PRO A 143 5.60 -2.03 -11.45
CA PRO A 143 6.43 -0.89 -11.84
C PRO A 143 5.55 0.29 -12.33
N SER A 144 5.97 1.51 -12.01
CA SER A 144 5.28 2.74 -12.44
C SER A 144 5.53 3.08 -13.91
N GLU A 145 6.59 2.53 -14.50
CA GLU A 145 6.98 2.70 -15.90
C GLU A 145 7.15 1.29 -16.48
N VAL A 146 6.48 1.01 -17.61
CA VAL A 146 6.50 -0.32 -18.25
C VAL A 146 7.04 -0.13 -19.68
N ASP A 147 8.29 -0.56 -19.90
CA ASP A 147 8.86 -0.72 -21.24
C ASP A 147 8.58 -2.16 -21.75
N GLU A 148 8.76 -2.38 -23.06
CA GLU A 148 8.40 -3.64 -23.74
C GLU A 148 9.11 -4.90 -23.18
N ASP A 149 10.29 -4.77 -22.57
CA ASP A 149 11.09 -5.88 -22.00
C ASP A 149 11.71 -5.54 -20.63
N PHE A 150 10.89 -5.25 -19.61
CA PHE A 150 11.41 -4.87 -18.29
C PHE A 150 11.69 -6.07 -17.37
N THR A 151 12.94 -6.17 -16.89
CA THR A 151 13.35 -7.11 -15.83
C THR A 151 13.72 -6.35 -14.55
N ARG A 152 13.08 -6.68 -13.41
CA ARG A 152 13.55 -6.20 -12.09
C ARG A 152 14.52 -7.21 -11.50
N ASP A 153 15.75 -6.75 -11.28
CA ASP A 153 16.83 -7.66 -10.92
C ASP A 153 16.72 -8.21 -9.50
N ASN A 154 16.16 -7.50 -8.50
CA ASN A 154 16.05 -8.02 -7.14
C ASN A 154 14.93 -7.37 -6.34
N THR A 155 13.86 -8.12 -6.11
CA THR A 155 12.79 -7.77 -5.18
C THR A 155 12.54 -8.93 -4.22
N TYR A 156 11.62 -8.80 -3.27
CA TYR A 156 11.37 -9.81 -2.26
C TYR A 156 9.88 -10.06 -2.07
N ILE A 157 9.53 -11.30 -1.76
CA ILE A 157 8.24 -11.64 -1.16
C ILE A 157 8.45 -11.91 0.31
N TYR A 158 7.75 -11.15 1.15
CA TYR A 158 7.73 -11.31 2.58
C TYR A 158 6.53 -12.16 3.00
N ALA A 159 6.77 -13.18 3.83
CA ALA A 159 5.72 -13.88 4.54
C ALA A 159 5.51 -13.18 5.89
N VAL A 160 4.29 -12.72 6.13
CA VAL A 160 3.92 -11.90 7.29
C VAL A 160 2.69 -12.46 7.97
N TYR A 161 2.58 -12.27 9.27
CA TYR A 161 1.37 -12.56 10.02
C TYR A 161 0.57 -11.28 10.23
N LEU A 162 -0.66 -11.26 9.77
CA LEU A 162 -1.57 -10.15 10.01
C LEU A 162 -2.44 -10.43 11.23
N ARG A 163 -2.21 -9.67 12.31
CA ARG A 163 -3.07 -9.65 13.49
C ARG A 163 -4.41 -9.00 13.17
N GLU A 164 -4.35 -7.82 12.58
CA GLU A 164 -5.51 -7.04 12.16
C GLU A 164 -5.33 -6.51 10.73
N GLY A 165 -6.45 -6.17 10.10
CA GLY A 165 -6.47 -5.64 8.76
C GLY A 165 -7.89 -5.46 8.24
N TYR A 166 -7.97 -5.02 7.00
CA TYR A 166 -9.20 -4.79 6.27
C TYR A 166 -9.13 -5.52 4.93
N ASP A 167 -10.06 -6.45 4.74
CA ASP A 167 -10.12 -7.34 3.58
C ASP A 167 -10.91 -6.66 2.47
N VAL A 168 -10.21 -6.09 1.50
CA VAL A 168 -10.78 -5.23 0.46
C VAL A 168 -11.75 -6.00 -0.42
N HIS A 169 -11.40 -7.24 -0.79
CA HIS A 169 -12.27 -8.13 -1.55
C HIS A 169 -13.59 -8.40 -0.79
N MET A 170 -13.49 -8.69 0.50
CA MET A 170 -14.67 -8.96 1.32
C MET A 170 -15.57 -7.73 1.45
N GLN A 171 -14.99 -6.53 1.53
CA GLN A 171 -15.76 -5.29 1.47
C GLN A 171 -16.51 -5.18 0.14
N GLY A 172 -15.83 -5.32 -1.00
CA GLY A 172 -16.45 -5.18 -2.31
C GLY A 172 -17.67 -6.08 -2.49
N VAL A 173 -17.59 -7.32 -1.99
CA VAL A 173 -18.73 -8.25 -1.94
C VAL A 173 -19.86 -7.71 -1.06
N VAL A 174 -19.56 -7.27 0.18
CA VAL A 174 -20.59 -6.77 1.11
C VAL A 174 -21.24 -5.49 0.59
N SER A 175 -20.46 -4.53 0.10
CA SER A 175 -20.96 -3.27 -0.47
C SER A 175 -21.81 -3.52 -1.71
N SER A 176 -21.41 -4.43 -2.61
CA SER A 176 -22.20 -4.80 -3.77
C SER A 176 -23.54 -5.41 -3.37
N LEU A 177 -23.55 -6.27 -2.34
CA LEU A 177 -24.79 -6.85 -1.82
C LEU A 177 -25.68 -5.77 -1.19
N LEU A 178 -25.13 -4.87 -0.37
CA LEU A 178 -25.89 -3.77 0.24
C LEU A 178 -26.51 -2.82 -0.81
N ASN A 179 -25.75 -2.50 -1.87
CA ASN A 179 -26.21 -1.65 -2.96
C ASN A 179 -27.23 -2.32 -3.88
N ALA A 180 -27.27 -3.65 -3.92
CA ALA A 180 -28.24 -4.42 -4.70
C ALA A 180 -29.65 -4.46 -4.07
N SER A 181 -29.98 -3.55 -3.14
CA SER A 181 -31.23 -3.55 -2.35
C SER A 181 -31.42 -4.81 -1.48
N THR A 182 -30.33 -5.52 -1.17
CA THR A 182 -30.36 -6.70 -0.31
C THR A 182 -30.50 -6.24 1.14
N SER A 183 -31.43 -6.83 1.89
CA SER A 183 -31.60 -6.46 3.30
C SER A 183 -30.32 -6.72 4.10
N LYS A 184 -30.06 -5.93 5.14
CA LYS A 184 -28.90 -6.11 6.03
C LYS A 184 -28.86 -7.53 6.60
N GLU A 185 -30.03 -8.11 6.87
CA GLU A 185 -30.22 -9.47 7.35
C GLU A 185 -29.74 -10.52 6.33
N GLU A 186 -30.00 -10.31 5.04
CA GLU A 186 -29.55 -11.20 3.96
C GLU A 186 -28.04 -11.10 3.73
N VAL A 187 -27.46 -9.89 3.82
CA VAL A 187 -26.01 -9.70 3.79
C VAL A 187 -25.33 -10.43 4.95
N VAL A 188 -25.86 -10.27 6.17
CA VAL A 188 -25.38 -11.01 7.36
C VAL A 188 -25.48 -12.52 7.15
N LYS A 189 -26.59 -13.00 6.56
CA LYS A 189 -26.81 -14.44 6.29
C LYS A 189 -25.83 -14.98 5.25
N ALA A 190 -25.58 -14.24 4.16
CA ALA A 190 -24.60 -14.60 3.14
C ALA A 190 -23.18 -14.62 3.73
N PHE A 191 -22.85 -13.63 4.55
CA PHE A 191 -21.56 -13.51 5.22
C PHE A 191 -21.33 -14.64 6.24
N LYS A 192 -22.36 -15.00 7.04
CA LYS A 192 -22.37 -16.18 7.91
C LYS A 192 -22.11 -17.47 7.13
N LYS A 193 -22.74 -17.61 5.97
CA LYS A 193 -22.59 -18.80 5.11
C LYS A 193 -21.17 -18.91 4.55
N ALA A 194 -20.60 -17.81 4.08
CA ALA A 194 -19.24 -17.77 3.52
C ALA A 194 -18.15 -17.95 4.59
N ASN A 195 -18.40 -17.49 5.82
CA ASN A 195 -17.43 -17.50 6.91
C ASN A 195 -17.93 -18.30 8.12
N SER A 196 -18.44 -19.52 7.86
CA SER A 196 -19.06 -20.39 8.88
C SER A 196 -18.14 -20.78 10.04
N HIS A 197 -16.82 -20.61 9.88
CA HIS A 197 -15.80 -20.87 10.89
C HIS A 197 -15.62 -19.71 11.89
N LEU A 198 -16.17 -18.52 11.63
CA LEU A 198 -16.09 -17.38 12.54
C LEU A 198 -17.19 -17.45 13.61
N SER A 199 -16.83 -17.09 14.85
CA SER A 199 -17.82 -16.95 15.92
C SER A 199 -18.76 -15.78 15.64
N ALA A 200 -20.01 -15.86 16.13
CA ALA A 200 -21.02 -14.82 15.90
C ALA A 200 -20.53 -13.42 16.29
N LYS A 201 -19.80 -13.31 17.40
CA LYS A 201 -19.20 -12.04 17.89
C LYS A 201 -18.10 -11.50 16.96
N LYS A 202 -17.22 -12.37 16.45
CA LYS A 202 -16.16 -11.96 15.49
C LYS A 202 -16.76 -11.53 14.15
N LEU A 203 -17.84 -12.20 13.75
CA LEU A 203 -18.57 -11.92 12.53
C LEU A 203 -19.29 -10.57 12.59
N GLU A 204 -20.01 -10.31 13.68
CA GLU A 204 -20.68 -9.04 13.92
C GLU A 204 -19.68 -7.87 13.95
N HIS A 205 -18.53 -8.07 14.59
CA HIS A 205 -17.46 -7.08 14.59
C HIS A 205 -16.90 -6.81 13.18
N HIS A 206 -16.72 -7.85 12.36
CA HIS A 206 -16.33 -7.69 10.95
C HIS A 206 -17.35 -6.87 10.17
N ILE A 207 -18.63 -7.20 10.29
CA ILE A 207 -19.71 -6.52 9.59
C ILE A 207 -19.80 -5.05 10.03
N GLN A 208 -19.65 -4.76 11.33
CA GLN A 208 -19.65 -3.39 11.84
C GLN A 208 -18.43 -2.58 11.34
N ASN A 209 -17.24 -3.18 11.27
CA ASN A 209 -16.05 -2.51 10.75
C ASN A 209 -16.16 -2.23 9.24
N ILE A 210 -16.76 -3.17 8.49
CA ILE A 210 -17.09 -3.05 7.07
C ILE A 210 -18.06 -1.88 6.84
N LEU A 211 -19.12 -1.78 7.64
CA LEU A 211 -20.10 -0.68 7.59
C LEU A 211 -19.52 0.66 8.08
N HIS A 212 -18.53 0.63 8.98
CA HIS A 212 -17.85 1.84 9.43
C HIS A 212 -16.85 2.38 8.39
N ALA A 213 -16.22 1.49 7.62
CA ALA A 213 -15.29 1.83 6.56
C ALA A 213 -15.97 2.45 5.33
N GLU A 214 -17.25 2.15 5.08
CA GLU A 214 -18.08 2.80 4.05
C GLU A 214 -18.07 4.34 4.16
N LYS A 215 -18.02 4.86 5.40
CA LYS A 215 -17.91 6.31 5.66
C LYS A 215 -16.51 6.88 5.42
N ILE A 216 -15.49 6.03 5.34
CA ILE A 216 -14.08 6.42 5.23
C ILE A 216 -13.63 6.44 3.76
N SER A 217 -14.15 5.54 2.92
CA SER A 217 -13.58 5.31 1.59
C SER A 217 -14.18 6.12 0.43
N ASN A 218 -15.41 6.63 0.52
CA ASN A 218 -16.07 7.46 -0.53
C ASN A 218 -15.82 6.99 -2.00
N MET A 219 -15.58 5.70 -2.21
CA MET A 219 -15.13 5.12 -3.49
C MET A 219 -16.31 4.64 -4.31
N ASP A 220 -16.26 4.88 -5.63
CA ASP A 220 -17.21 4.32 -6.57
C ASP A 220 -17.06 2.80 -6.71
N ILE A 221 -18.16 2.11 -7.06
CA ILE A 221 -18.17 0.66 -7.23
C ILE A 221 -17.22 0.20 -8.35
N LYS A 222 -16.97 1.04 -9.36
CA LYS A 222 -15.98 0.76 -10.40
C LYS A 222 -14.56 0.82 -9.85
N GLU A 223 -14.25 1.76 -8.96
CA GLU A 223 -12.93 1.86 -8.30
C GLU A 223 -12.70 0.68 -7.35
N ALA A 224 -13.72 0.28 -6.59
CA ALA A 224 -13.68 -0.92 -5.75
C ALA A 224 -13.52 -2.21 -6.57
N MET A 225 -14.11 -2.28 -7.76
CA MET A 225 -13.94 -3.41 -8.69
C MET A 225 -12.63 -3.38 -9.47
N LEU A 226 -11.96 -2.24 -9.61
CA LEU A 226 -10.59 -2.17 -10.15
C LEU A 226 -9.56 -2.64 -9.11
N MET A 227 -9.89 -2.55 -7.81
CA MET A 227 -9.15 -3.16 -6.71
C MET A 227 -9.49 -4.65 -6.51
N TYR A 228 -9.88 -5.40 -7.56
CA TYR A 228 -10.18 -6.84 -7.50
C TYR A 228 -8.91 -7.69 -7.30
N ILE A 229 -8.14 -7.35 -6.28
CA ILE A 229 -6.96 -8.04 -5.81
C ILE A 229 -7.37 -8.57 -4.43
N GLU A 230 -7.01 -9.81 -4.10
CA GLU A 230 -7.23 -10.38 -2.76
C GLU A 230 -6.32 -9.72 -1.71
N GLU A 231 -6.42 -8.40 -1.60
CA GLU A 231 -5.65 -7.55 -0.72
C GLU A 231 -6.30 -7.44 0.66
N ILE A 232 -5.45 -7.52 1.66
CA ILE A 232 -5.74 -7.10 3.01
C ILE A 232 -4.85 -5.89 3.27
N VAL A 233 -5.47 -4.77 3.64
CA VAL A 233 -4.75 -3.55 4.00
C VAL A 233 -4.70 -3.42 5.52
N THR A 234 -3.53 -3.07 6.06
CA THR A 234 -3.32 -2.81 7.48
C THR A 234 -2.56 -1.50 7.68
N LYS A 235 -2.55 -0.93 8.88
CA LYS A 235 -1.79 0.30 9.15
C LYS A 235 -0.29 0.02 9.20
N ASN A 236 0.08 -1.07 9.85
CA ASN A 236 1.45 -1.50 10.01
C ASN A 236 1.52 -3.02 10.18
N ILE A 237 2.72 -3.55 10.03
CA ILE A 237 3.09 -4.93 10.39
C ILE A 237 4.38 -4.79 11.20
N SER A 238 4.34 -5.19 12.46
CA SER A 238 5.54 -5.15 13.30
C SER A 238 6.62 -6.08 12.76
N SER A 239 7.88 -5.79 13.08
CA SER A 239 9.01 -6.66 12.75
C SER A 239 8.81 -8.08 13.29
N GLU A 240 8.26 -8.21 14.48
CA GLU A 240 8.01 -9.50 15.14
C GLU A 240 6.94 -10.37 14.44
N ASP A 241 6.11 -9.75 13.59
CA ASP A 241 5.12 -10.43 12.75
C ASP A 241 5.64 -10.80 11.35
N ILE A 242 6.89 -10.46 11.02
CA ILE A 242 7.52 -10.82 9.73
C ILE A 242 8.32 -12.10 9.92
N ILE A 243 8.03 -13.10 9.11
CA ILE A 243 8.54 -14.48 9.32
C ILE A 243 9.76 -14.75 8.43
N ALA A 244 9.63 -14.41 7.15
CA ALA A 244 10.64 -14.74 6.16
C ALA A 244 10.54 -13.82 4.94
N ALA A 245 11.60 -13.79 4.16
CA ALA A 245 11.65 -13.16 2.84
C ALA A 245 12.26 -14.13 1.83
N VAL A 246 11.75 -14.09 0.60
CA VAL A 246 12.29 -14.85 -0.54
C VAL A 246 12.62 -13.87 -1.66
N PRO A 247 13.88 -13.80 -2.13
CA PRO A 247 14.24 -13.01 -3.29
C PRO A 247 13.52 -13.54 -4.53
N ILE A 248 13.12 -12.62 -5.38
CA ILE A 248 12.35 -12.90 -6.59
C ILE A 248 12.79 -11.98 -7.72
N ARG A 249 12.94 -12.57 -8.90
CA ARG A 249 13.14 -11.89 -10.17
C ARG A 249 11.83 -11.87 -10.92
N ARG A 250 11.52 -10.74 -11.55
CA ARG A 250 10.25 -10.52 -12.24
C ARG A 250 10.51 -9.98 -13.63
N GLN A 251 9.69 -10.43 -14.55
CA GLN A 251 9.60 -9.89 -15.90
C GLN A 251 8.18 -9.44 -16.11
N PHE A 252 8.02 -8.21 -16.61
CA PHE A 252 6.73 -7.66 -16.97
C PHE A 252 6.73 -7.32 -18.45
N GLN A 253 5.57 -7.48 -19.08
CA GLN A 253 5.34 -7.12 -20.47
C GLN A 253 3.98 -6.45 -20.59
N LEU A 254 3.92 -5.34 -21.31
CA LEU A 254 2.64 -4.76 -21.72
C LEU A 254 2.14 -5.52 -22.95
N THR A 255 0.94 -6.07 -22.88
CA THR A 255 0.32 -6.73 -24.02
C THR A 255 -0.17 -5.69 -25.04
N ASN A 256 -0.38 -6.13 -26.28
CA ASN A 256 -0.95 -5.28 -27.34
C ASN A 256 -2.34 -4.71 -27.00
N GLU A 257 -3.03 -5.29 -26.02
CA GLU A 257 -4.33 -4.85 -25.54
C GLU A 257 -4.22 -3.85 -24.36
N GLY A 258 -3.00 -3.48 -23.96
CA GLY A 258 -2.74 -2.57 -22.85
C GLY A 258 -2.84 -3.21 -21.47
N PHE A 259 -2.75 -4.54 -21.37
CA PHE A 259 -2.70 -5.24 -20.08
C PHE A 259 -1.27 -5.50 -19.64
N LEU A 260 -1.00 -5.39 -18.35
CA LEU A 260 0.27 -5.82 -17.80
C LEU A 260 0.26 -7.34 -17.55
N SER A 261 1.15 -8.07 -18.21
CA SER A 261 1.46 -9.47 -17.94
C SER A 261 2.76 -9.57 -17.16
N GLY A 262 2.89 -10.56 -16.29
CA GLY A 262 4.08 -10.74 -15.47
C GLY A 262 4.42 -12.20 -15.21
N THR A 263 5.71 -12.53 -15.30
CA THR A 263 6.26 -13.82 -14.86
C THR A 263 7.28 -13.59 -13.76
N PHE A 264 7.56 -14.64 -12.98
CA PHE A 264 8.54 -14.53 -11.91
C PHE A 264 9.31 -15.82 -11.64
N GLN A 265 10.53 -15.65 -11.13
CA GLN A 265 11.40 -16.72 -10.69
C GLN A 265 11.85 -16.46 -9.25
N LEU A 266 11.67 -17.45 -8.38
CA LEU A 266 12.12 -17.39 -7.00
C LEU A 266 13.60 -17.79 -6.90
N GLU A 267 14.37 -17.11 -6.06
CA GLU A 267 15.73 -17.52 -5.75
C GLU A 267 15.75 -18.56 -4.63
N ASN A 268 16.75 -19.44 -4.63
CA ASN A 268 16.90 -20.48 -3.60
C ASN A 268 17.59 -19.94 -2.33
N ASP A 269 17.05 -18.85 -1.77
CA ASP A 269 17.59 -18.16 -0.60
C ASP A 269 16.45 -17.66 0.30
N VAL A 270 15.86 -18.56 1.10
CA VAL A 270 14.85 -18.15 2.09
C VAL A 270 15.56 -17.51 3.28
N GLN A 271 15.36 -16.21 3.47
CA GLN A 271 15.89 -15.46 4.61
C GLN A 271 14.87 -15.46 5.73
N MET A 272 15.18 -16.12 6.85
CA MET A 272 14.30 -16.18 8.02
C MET A 272 14.54 -14.96 8.93
N ASN A 273 13.47 -14.39 9.48
CA ASN A 273 13.59 -13.36 10.50
C ASN A 273 13.80 -14.02 11.87
N ILE A 274 14.94 -13.72 12.50
CA ILE A 274 15.28 -14.25 13.82
C ILE A 274 14.49 -13.62 14.96
N ASP A 275 13.95 -12.42 14.73
CA ASP A 275 13.20 -11.64 15.71
C ASP A 275 11.68 -11.90 15.63
N CYS A 276 11.25 -12.88 14.82
CA CYS A 276 9.84 -13.25 14.73
C CYS A 276 9.36 -13.94 16.02
N GLU A 277 8.29 -13.41 16.63
CA GLU A 277 7.75 -13.90 17.90
C GLU A 277 6.63 -14.94 17.75
N LEU A 278 6.29 -15.33 16.52
CA LEU A 278 5.31 -16.38 16.28
C LEU A 278 5.80 -17.74 16.79
N ASP A 279 4.86 -18.64 17.03
CA ASP A 279 5.21 -19.96 17.51
C ASP A 279 6.08 -20.73 16.48
N LYS A 280 7.02 -21.53 17.00
CA LYS A 280 7.98 -22.28 16.17
C LYS A 280 7.32 -23.22 15.15
N LYS A 281 6.09 -23.69 15.42
CA LYS A 281 5.38 -24.58 14.49
C LYS A 281 4.90 -23.76 13.28
N THR A 282 4.33 -22.58 13.50
CA THR A 282 3.94 -21.65 12.42
C THR A 282 5.13 -21.24 11.57
N ILE A 283 6.25 -20.85 12.19
CA ILE A 283 7.48 -20.48 11.46
C ILE A 283 7.96 -21.63 10.56
N LYS A 284 8.01 -22.86 11.09
CA LYS A 284 8.39 -24.06 10.30
C LYS A 284 7.43 -24.38 9.17
N GLN A 285 6.13 -24.15 9.36
CA GLN A 285 5.14 -24.36 8.31
C GLN A 285 5.35 -23.38 7.15
N VAL A 286 5.60 -22.11 7.45
CA VAL A 286 5.91 -21.09 6.45
C VAL A 286 7.22 -21.40 5.73
N GLU A 287 8.28 -21.75 6.45
CA GLU A 287 9.57 -22.14 5.86
C GLU A 287 9.41 -23.34 4.90
N SER A 288 8.68 -24.38 5.33
CA SER A 288 8.39 -25.55 4.50
C SER A 288 7.58 -25.21 3.25
N PHE A 289 6.58 -24.33 3.40
CA PHE A 289 5.79 -23.82 2.27
C PHE A 289 6.68 -23.09 1.26
N LEU A 290 7.51 -22.14 1.69
CA LEU A 290 8.38 -21.36 0.80
C LEU A 290 9.39 -22.25 0.07
N LYS A 291 10.01 -23.21 0.78
CA LYS A 291 10.92 -24.19 0.17
C LYS A 291 10.22 -25.05 -0.90
N LYS A 292 8.95 -25.40 -0.66
CA LYS A 292 8.13 -26.13 -1.64
C LYS A 292 7.80 -25.26 -2.85
N GLU A 293 7.42 -24.01 -2.65
CA GLU A 293 7.13 -23.07 -3.74
C GLU A 293 8.37 -22.81 -4.62
N ILE A 294 9.56 -22.62 -4.03
CA ILE A 294 10.82 -22.51 -4.78
C ILE A 294 11.05 -23.75 -5.64
N LYS A 295 10.91 -24.95 -5.06
CA LYS A 295 11.06 -26.22 -5.78
C LYS A 295 10.05 -26.38 -6.92
N LEU A 296 8.82 -25.91 -6.75
CA LEU A 296 7.79 -25.96 -7.79
C LEU A 296 8.07 -24.92 -8.89
N ASN A 297 8.43 -23.69 -8.52
CA ASN A 297 8.77 -22.62 -9.44
C ASN A 297 9.99 -22.97 -10.30
N HIS A 298 11.01 -23.65 -9.76
CA HIS A 298 12.18 -24.13 -10.52
C HIS A 298 11.88 -25.32 -11.43
N LYS A 299 10.82 -26.09 -11.15
CA LYS A 299 10.40 -27.23 -11.97
C LYS A 299 9.45 -26.81 -13.10
N ALA A 300 8.67 -25.76 -12.88
CA ALA A 300 7.91 -25.14 -13.94
C ALA A 300 8.91 -24.61 -14.96
N LYS A 301 8.98 -25.22 -16.15
CA LYS A 301 9.52 -24.51 -17.30
C LYS A 301 8.70 -23.22 -17.39
N LEU A 302 9.35 -22.06 -17.40
CA LEU A 302 8.66 -20.80 -17.66
C LEU A 302 7.86 -21.03 -18.95
N PRO A 303 6.52 -20.99 -18.93
CA PRO A 303 5.78 -21.05 -20.17
C PRO A 303 6.27 -19.88 -21.03
N GLU A 304 6.47 -20.12 -22.33
CA GLU A 304 6.57 -19.00 -23.25
C GLU A 304 5.31 -18.13 -23.06
N PRO A 305 5.40 -16.79 -23.18
CA PRO A 305 4.40 -15.86 -22.64
C PRO A 305 2.99 -15.98 -23.24
N GLU A 306 2.75 -16.89 -24.17
CA GLU A 306 1.52 -17.02 -24.94
C GLU A 306 0.30 -17.45 -24.09
N GLU A 307 0.51 -18.09 -22.93
CA GLU A 307 -0.56 -18.53 -22.02
C GLU A 307 -0.30 -18.08 -20.57
N GLY A 308 -0.21 -16.76 -20.36
CA GLY A 308 -0.04 -16.14 -19.04
C GLY A 308 -1.33 -16.08 -18.21
N TYR A 309 -1.18 -16.07 -16.89
CA TYR A 309 -2.26 -15.80 -15.94
C TYR A 309 -2.64 -14.32 -16.04
N TYR A 310 -3.81 -14.01 -16.61
CA TYR A 310 -4.31 -12.64 -16.78
C TYR A 310 -5.01 -12.17 -15.49
N GLU A 311 -4.30 -11.48 -14.59
CA GLU A 311 -4.91 -10.47 -13.70
C GLU A 311 -4.63 -9.11 -14.34
N GLY A 312 -5.41 -8.78 -15.37
CA GLY A 312 -5.18 -7.58 -16.17
C GLY A 312 -5.67 -6.31 -15.47
N PHE A 313 -4.76 -5.41 -15.15
CA PHE A 313 -5.08 -3.99 -14.97
C PHE A 313 -5.08 -3.34 -16.35
N ARG A 314 -6.17 -2.66 -16.70
CA ARG A 314 -6.21 -1.81 -17.89
C ARG A 314 -5.62 -0.46 -17.48
N LEU A 315 -4.41 -0.16 -17.94
CA LEU A 315 -3.88 1.21 -17.86
C LEU A 315 -4.59 2.02 -18.95
N GLU A 316 -5.59 2.83 -18.58
CA GLU A 316 -6.07 3.86 -19.48
C GLU A 316 -4.96 4.91 -19.61
N MET A 317 -4.28 4.91 -20.75
CA MET A 317 -3.34 5.97 -21.10
C MET A 317 -4.13 7.26 -21.33
N ALA A 318 -3.75 8.32 -20.59
CA ALA A 318 -4.29 9.67 -20.73
C ALA A 318 -3.79 10.39 -21.98
#